data_AF-A0A0T1W2X2-F1
#
_entry.id   AF-A0A0T1W2X2-F1
#
_cell.length_a   1.000
_cell.length_b   1.000
_cell.length_c   1.000
_cell.angle_alpha   90.00
_cell.angle_beta   90.00
_cell.angle_gamma   90.00
#
_symmetry.space_group_name_H-M   'P 1'
#
loop_
_entity.id
_entity.type
_entity.pdbx_description
1 polymer ?
#
loop_
_entity_poly.entity_id
_entity_poly.type
_entity_poly.pdbx_seq_one_letter_code
_entity_poly.pdbx_strand_id
1 'polypeptide(L)'
;MLVVTADGELDAANALSLGKHVEGELESVSRLIVDLRGLEFFGIQGFSILHRINVMCSRHSVNWVVLAGTEVDRVLRVCDPDGGLPVANSMEAAVATVTRPPRSHLRLVTSR
;
A
#
# COMPACT_ATOMS: atom_id res chain seq x y z
N MET A 1 -10.49 7.61 -5.61
CA MET A 1 -9.04 7.34 -5.43
C MET A 1 -8.61 8.23 -4.30
N LEU A 2 -7.97 7.66 -3.30
CA LEU A 2 -7.50 8.36 -2.10
C LEU A 2 -5.99 8.31 -2.03
N VAL A 3 -5.38 9.39 -1.56
CA VAL A 3 -3.96 9.46 -1.22
C VAL A 3 -3.87 9.75 0.27
N VAL A 4 -3.24 8.85 1.02
CA VAL A 4 -2.90 9.05 2.43
C VAL A 4 -1.41 9.37 2.49
N THR A 5 -1.07 10.57 2.93
CA THR A 5 0.33 11.00 3.04
C THR A 5 0.74 11.01 4.52
N ALA A 6 1.92 10.46 4.81
CA ALA A 6 2.57 10.58 6.11
C ALA A 6 3.90 11.30 5.97
N ASP A 7 4.20 12.15 6.95
CA ASP A 7 5.38 13.01 7.01
C ASP A 7 5.96 12.94 8.43
N GLY A 8 7.29 13.03 8.56
CA GLY A 8 8.00 12.89 9.84
C GLY A 8 8.40 11.45 10.14
N GLU A 9 8.05 10.91 11.31
CA GLU A 9 8.53 9.59 11.76
C GLU A 9 7.39 8.59 11.95
N LEU A 10 7.60 7.35 11.49
CA LEU A 10 6.67 6.24 11.75
C LEU A 10 7.35 5.16 12.59
N ASP A 11 6.80 4.89 13.78
CA ASP A 11 7.35 3.95 14.75
C ASP A 11 6.25 3.12 15.43
N ALA A 12 6.60 2.41 16.50
CA ALA A 12 5.64 1.59 17.23
C ALA A 12 4.53 2.38 17.93
N ALA A 13 4.75 3.66 18.25
CA ALA A 13 3.78 4.49 18.95
C ALA A 13 2.65 4.96 18.03
N ASN A 14 2.93 5.17 16.73
CA ASN A 14 1.96 5.76 15.80
C ASN A 14 1.56 4.86 14.61
N ALA A 15 2.27 3.75 14.34
CA ALA A 15 1.94 2.85 13.22
C ALA A 15 0.48 2.36 13.25
N LEU A 16 -0.07 2.04 14.42
CA LEU A 16 -1.46 1.59 14.51
C LEU A 16 -2.46 2.69 14.13
N SER A 17 -2.13 3.95 14.40
CA SER A 17 -2.97 5.10 14.03
C SER A 17 -3.06 5.24 12.51
N LEU A 18 -1.95 5.04 11.78
CA LEU A 18 -1.97 5.01 10.32
C LEU A 18 -2.89 3.90 9.79
N GLY A 19 -2.78 2.69 10.34
CA GLY A 19 -3.63 1.57 9.93
C GLY A 19 -5.11 1.82 10.17
N LYS A 20 -5.48 2.37 11.34
CA LYS A 20 -6.87 2.73 11.66
C LYS A 20 -7.41 3.83 10.76
N HIS A 21 -6.59 4.84 10.46
CA HIS A 21 -6.97 5.90 9.54
C HIS A 21 -7.27 5.33 8.14
N VAL A 22 -6.36 4.49 7.61
CA VAL A 22 -6.59 3.82 6.32
C VAL A 22 -7.86 2.97 6.36
N GLU A 23 -8.05 2.15 7.39
CA GLU A 23 -9.22 1.25 7.52
C GLU A 23 -10.55 2.01 7.45
N GLY A 24 -10.65 3.18 8.11
CA GLY A 24 -11.85 4.01 8.10
C GLY A 24 -12.24 4.54 6.72
N GLU A 25 -11.29 4.63 5.78
CA GLU A 25 -11.53 5.16 4.44
C GLU A 25 -11.90 4.07 3.42
N LEU A 26 -11.56 2.80 3.68
CA LEU A 26 -11.64 1.71 2.70
C LEU A 26 -13.05 1.38 2.21
N GLU A 27 -14.10 1.72 2.97
CA GLU A 27 -15.48 1.49 2.54
C GLU A 27 -15.91 2.41 1.40
N SER A 28 -15.27 3.57 1.24
CA SER A 28 -15.69 4.62 0.31
C SER A 28 -14.82 4.73 -0.95
N VAL A 29 -13.75 3.94 -1.03
CA VAL A 29 -12.73 4.05 -2.09
C VAL A 29 -12.49 2.71 -2.78
N SER A 30 -12.08 2.75 -4.04
CA SER A 30 -11.64 1.56 -4.80
C SER A 30 -10.13 1.56 -5.09
N ARG A 31 -9.45 2.67 -4.78
CA ARG A 31 -8.03 2.90 -5.09
C ARG A 31 -7.37 3.71 -3.99
N LEU A 32 -6.24 3.24 -3.48
CA LEU A 32 -5.47 3.86 -2.39
C LEU A 32 -3.99 4.00 -2.77
N ILE A 33 -3.42 5.19 -2.56
CA ILE A 33 -1.98 5.40 -2.56
C ILE A 33 -1.58 5.80 -1.14
N VAL A 34 -0.61 5.11 -0.55
CA VAL A 34 -0.01 5.50 0.73
C VAL A 34 1.35 6.13 0.42
N ASP A 35 1.43 7.46 0.50
CA ASP A 35 2.66 8.21 0.21
C ASP A 35 3.48 8.39 1.49
N LEU A 36 4.60 7.66 1.56
CA LEU A 36 5.51 7.64 2.71
C LEU A 36 6.88 8.26 2.37
N ARG A 37 6.97 9.01 1.27
CA ARG A 37 8.24 9.64 0.86
C ARG A 37 8.70 10.74 1.81
N GLY A 38 7.77 11.36 2.54
CA GLY A 38 8.06 12.39 3.55
C GLY A 38 8.53 11.82 4.90
N LEU A 39 8.71 10.51 5.01
CA LEU A 39 9.20 9.92 6.26
C LEU A 39 10.72 10.09 6.41
N GLU A 40 11.12 10.64 7.54
CA GLU A 40 12.50 10.77 8.02
C GLU A 40 12.93 9.55 8.85
N PHE A 41 11.97 8.74 9.31
CA PHE A 41 12.20 7.46 9.97
C PHE A 41 11.06 6.47 9.71
N PHE A 42 11.40 5.20 9.48
CA PHE A 42 10.44 4.11 9.34
C PHE A 42 10.90 2.88 10.14
N GLY A 43 10.30 2.69 11.31
CA GLY A 43 10.59 1.56 12.18
C GLY A 43 10.01 0.24 11.66
N ILE A 44 10.47 -0.89 12.23
CA ILE A 44 10.02 -2.24 11.86
C ILE A 44 8.49 -2.40 11.96
N GLN A 45 7.85 -1.73 12.93
CA GLN A 45 6.40 -1.78 13.07
C GLN A 45 5.66 -1.19 11.86
N GLY A 46 6.32 -0.29 11.12
CA GLY A 46 5.91 0.23 9.83
C GLY A 46 5.68 -0.87 8.79
N PHE A 47 6.57 -1.86 8.73
CA PHE A 47 6.40 -2.99 7.81
C PHE A 47 5.18 -3.83 8.14
N SER A 48 4.98 -4.15 9.43
CA SER A 48 3.80 -4.91 9.85
C SER A 48 2.50 -4.18 9.54
N ILE A 49 2.47 -2.84 9.67
CA ILE A 49 1.26 -2.08 9.31
C ILE A 49 1.01 -2.07 7.80
N LEU A 50 2.05 -2.00 6.95
CA LEU A 50 1.88 -2.14 5.50
C LEU A 50 1.30 -3.50 5.11
N HIS A 51 1.73 -4.58 5.75
CA HIS A 51 1.12 -5.90 5.56
C HIS A 51 -0.35 -5.94 6.00
N ARG A 52 -0.68 -5.31 7.13
CA ARG A 52 -2.07 -5.19 7.56
C ARG A 52 -2.91 -4.43 6.53
N ILE A 53 -2.40 -3.31 6.01
CA ILE A 53 -3.04 -2.54 4.94
C ILE A 53 -3.25 -3.42 3.69
N ASN A 54 -2.28 -4.25 3.32
CA ASN A 54 -2.42 -5.17 2.19
C ASN A 54 -3.61 -6.14 2.37
N VAL A 55 -3.76 -6.70 3.56
CA VAL A 55 -4.88 -7.61 3.89
C VAL A 55 -6.21 -6.85 3.90
N MET A 56 -6.25 -5.65 4.48
CA MET A 56 -7.46 -4.82 4.50
C MET A 56 -7.89 -4.43 3.08
N CYS A 57 -6.97 -3.94 2.24
CA CYS A 57 -7.25 -3.59 0.86
C CYS A 57 -7.77 -4.79 0.06
N SER A 58 -7.18 -5.98 0.25
CA SER A 58 -7.65 -7.22 -0.38
C SER A 58 -9.10 -7.55 0.02
N ARG A 59 -9.45 -7.41 1.30
CA ARG A 59 -10.82 -7.66 1.80
C ARG A 59 -11.84 -6.69 1.23
N HIS A 60 -11.46 -5.42 1.04
CA HIS A 60 -12.33 -4.37 0.49
C HIS A 60 -12.28 -4.27 -1.04
N SER A 61 -11.55 -5.16 -1.73
CA SER A 61 -11.32 -5.08 -3.19
C SER A 61 -10.76 -3.72 -3.63
N VAL A 62 -9.87 -3.15 -2.81
CA VAL A 62 -9.18 -1.88 -3.08
C VAL A 62 -7.84 -2.16 -3.73
N ASN A 63 -7.62 -1.60 -4.93
CA ASN A 63 -6.29 -1.59 -5.53
C ASN A 63 -5.42 -0.58 -4.77
N TRP A 64 -4.27 -1.01 -4.26
CA TRP A 64 -3.41 -0.12 -3.49
C TRP A 64 -1.94 -0.23 -3.87
N VAL A 65 -1.17 0.79 -3.48
CA VAL A 65 0.28 0.85 -3.63
C VAL A 65 0.86 1.73 -2.53
N VAL A 66 2.05 1.39 -2.05
CA VAL A 66 2.87 2.28 -1.23
C VAL A 66 3.87 3.01 -2.13
N LEU A 67 3.92 4.34 -2.00
CA LEU A 67 4.93 5.16 -2.63
C LEU A 67 6.07 5.35 -1.61
N ALA A 68 7.16 4.61 -1.82
CA ALA A 68 8.24 4.50 -0.84
C ALA A 68 9.26 5.63 -1.00
N GLY A 69 9.72 6.15 0.14
CA GLY A 69 10.94 6.96 0.24
C GLY A 69 12.13 6.13 0.73
N THR A 70 13.26 6.80 0.94
CA THR A 70 14.53 6.17 1.34
C THR A 70 14.41 5.27 2.57
N GLU A 71 13.73 5.74 3.61
CA GLU A 71 13.61 5.01 4.88
C GLU A 71 12.73 3.77 4.76
N VAL A 72 11.65 3.86 3.99
CA VAL A 72 10.76 2.74 3.72
C VAL A 72 11.47 1.70 2.87
N ASP A 73 12.15 2.12 1.79
CA ASP A 73 12.92 1.22 0.92
C ASP A 73 13.98 0.43 1.69
N ARG A 74 14.63 1.06 2.68
CA ARG A 74 15.63 0.38 3.52
C ARG A 74 15.04 -0.79 4.29
N VAL A 75 13.88 -0.60 4.89
CA VAL A 75 13.20 -1.66 5.65
C VAL A 75 12.67 -2.73 4.71
N LEU A 76 12.07 -2.35 3.57
CA LEU A 76 11.52 -3.31 2.61
C LEU A 76 12.60 -4.23 2.02
N ARG A 77 13.83 -3.74 1.78
CA ARG A 77 14.95 -4.60 1.35
C ARG A 77 15.27 -5.74 2.33
N VAL A 78 14.97 -5.57 3.62
CA VAL A 78 15.25 -6.56 4.67
C VAL A 78 14.02 -7.41 4.96
N CYS A 79 12.85 -6.78 5.05
CA CYS A 79 11.64 -7.41 5.54
C CYS A 79 10.73 -7.95 4.42
N ASP A 80 10.86 -7.44 3.19
CA ASP A 80 10.11 -7.87 2.00
C ASP A 80 11.03 -8.17 0.81
N PRO A 81 12.05 -9.05 0.97
CA PRO A 81 13.04 -9.31 -0.07
C PRO A 81 12.42 -9.89 -1.36
N ASP A 82 11.27 -10.56 -1.24
CA ASP A 82 10.56 -11.19 -2.35
C ASP A 82 9.53 -10.24 -3.02
N GLY A 83 9.32 -9.03 -2.50
CA GLY A 83 8.43 -8.02 -3.07
C GLY A 83 6.95 -8.39 -3.03
N GLY A 84 6.46 -8.81 -1.86
CA GLY A 84 5.05 -9.14 -1.64
C GLY A 84 4.13 -7.93 -1.54
N LEU A 85 4.66 -6.74 -1.21
CA LEU A 85 3.90 -5.50 -1.16
C LEU A 85 3.92 -4.75 -2.51
N PRO A 86 2.83 -4.08 -2.91
CA PRO A 86 2.81 -3.24 -4.09
C PRO A 86 3.56 -1.92 -3.81
N VAL A 87 4.77 -1.77 -4.34
CA VAL A 87 5.61 -0.59 -4.16
C VAL A 87 5.79 0.18 -5.47
N ALA A 88 5.73 1.50 -5.40
CA ALA A 88 6.10 2.41 -6.48
C ALA A 88 7.16 3.42 -5.99
N ASN A 89 7.96 3.93 -6.92
CA ASN A 89 9.01 4.92 -6.66
C ASN A 89 8.68 6.32 -7.21
N SER A 90 7.53 6.47 -7.89
CA SER A 90 7.02 7.76 -8.36
C SER A 90 5.49 7.81 -8.27
N MET A 91 4.94 9.02 -8.21
CA MET A 91 3.47 9.19 -8.17
C MET A 91 2.82 8.68 -9.46
N GLU A 92 3.48 8.88 -10.60
CA GLU A 92 3.02 8.40 -11.90
C GLU A 92 2.94 6.87 -11.91
N ALA A 93 3.98 6.19 -11.41
CA ALA A 93 3.99 4.73 -11.28
C ALA A 93 2.94 4.22 -10.26
N ALA A 94 2.74 4.96 -9.16
CA ALA A 94 1.71 4.64 -8.17
C ALA A 94 0.30 4.72 -8.80
N VAL A 95 -0.01 5.81 -9.50
CA VAL A 95 -1.29 5.99 -10.21
C VAL A 95 -1.48 4.91 -11.27
N ALA A 96 -0.47 4.60 -12.07
CA ALA A 96 -0.52 3.53 -13.06
C ALA A 96 -0.80 2.15 -12.41
N THR A 97 -0.20 1.89 -11.25
CA THR A 97 -0.39 0.64 -10.50
C THR A 97 -1.83 0.49 -10.02
N VAL A 98 -2.40 1.51 -9.36
CA VAL A 98 -3.76 1.41 -8.77
C VAL A 98 -4.88 1.50 -9.81
N THR A 99 -4.61 2.13 -10.95
CA THR A 99 -5.57 2.23 -12.07
C THR A 99 -5.56 0.99 -12.96
N ARG A 100 -4.55 0.12 -12.86
CA ARG A 100 -4.49 -1.09 -13.66
C ARG A 100 -5.69 -1.98 -13.33
N PRO A 101 -6.49 -2.38 -14.34
CA PRO A 101 -7.57 -3.32 -14.09
C PRO A 101 -7.01 -4.64 -13.53
N PRO A 102 -7.76 -5.35 -12.67
CA PRO A 102 -7.39 -6.70 -12.25
C PRO A 102 -7.09 -7.55 -13.48
N ARG A 103 -5.94 -8.22 -13.52
CA ARG A 103 -5.61 -9.11 -14.64
C ARG A 103 -6.50 -10.35 -14.54
N SER A 104 -7.64 -10.37 -15.25
CA SER A 104 -8.40 -11.61 -15.41
C SER A 104 -7.75 -12.46 -16.50
N HIS A 105 -6.89 -13.39 -16.09
CA HIS A 105 -6.37 -14.42 -16.99
C HIS A 105 -7.42 -15.51 -17.28
N LEU A 106 -8.50 -15.57 -16.49
CA LEU A 106 -9.60 -16.51 -16.68
C LEU A 106 -10.57 -15.98 -17.74
N ARG A 107 -10.62 -16.65 -18.89
CA ARG A 107 -11.67 -16.47 -19.89
C ARG A 107 -12.63 -17.66 -19.84
N LEU A 108 -13.84 -17.43 -19.36
CA LEU A 108 -14.91 -18.43 -19.42
C LEU A 108 -15.43 -18.51 -20.87
N VAL A 109 -15.41 -19.70 -21.46
CA VAL A 109 -16.02 -19.98 -22.77
C VAL A 109 -17.10 -21.03 -22.59
N THR A 110 -18.28 -20.79 -23.14
CA THR A 110 -19.41 -21.73 -23.09
C THR A 110 -19.55 -22.40 -24.45
N SER A 111 -19.45 -23.72 -24.48
CA SER A 111 -19.83 -24.51 -25.66
C SER A 111 -21.29 -24.92 -25.50
N ARG A 112 -22.13 -24.63 -26.51
CA ARG A 112 -23.44 -25.25 -26.66
C ARG A 112 -23.34 -26.44 -27.61
#